data_AF-A0A3D1RTQ1-F1
#
_entry.id   AF-A0A3D1RTQ1-F1
#
_cell.length_a   1.000
_cell.length_b   1.000
_cell.length_c   1.000
_cell.angle_alpha   90.00
_cell.angle_beta   90.00
_cell.angle_gamma   90.00
#
_symmetry.space_group_name_H-M   'P 1'
#
loop_
_entity.id
_entity.type
_entity.pdbx_description
1 polymer ?
#
loop_
_entity_poly.entity_id
_entity_poly.type
_entity_poly.pdbx_seq_one_letter_code
_entity_poly.pdbx_strand_id
1 'polypeptide(L)'
;THVSGILSLKQYPNGTCMIGGGWQGQGGFDTNTKELDYQNLIHNIRLAASVVPDLRNVNLVRSWAGFEPVMPDALPCLGCLPGEPNIWIATGARGGYSLGPAQGKLISEMILGKAMSLEGTAVFDPGRAF
;
A
#
# COMPACT_ATOMS: atom_id res chain seq x y z
N THR A 1 -5.57 -4.89 -14.63
CA THR A 1 -5.64 -6.29 -15.12
C THR A 1 -4.22 -6.82 -15.20
N HIS A 2 -3.89 -7.87 -14.43
CA HIS A 2 -2.61 -8.56 -14.54
C HIS A 2 -2.77 -9.75 -15.51
N VAL A 3 -1.78 -10.00 -16.36
CA VAL A 3 -1.87 -11.01 -17.44
C VAL A 3 -1.89 -12.45 -16.89
N SER A 4 -1.26 -12.72 -15.73
CA SER A 4 -1.20 -14.10 -15.18
C SER A 4 -0.91 -14.20 -13.68
N GLY A 5 -0.97 -13.11 -12.90
CA GLY A 5 -0.76 -13.14 -11.45
C GLY A 5 -0.45 -11.76 -10.85
N ILE A 6 -0.56 -11.65 -9.53
CA ILE A 6 -0.24 -10.41 -8.81
C ILE A 6 1.29 -10.29 -8.63
N LEU A 7 1.92 -9.46 -9.46
CA LEU A 7 3.36 -9.25 -9.47
C LEU A 7 3.69 -7.77 -9.64
N SER A 8 4.59 -7.29 -8.80
CA SER A 8 5.37 -6.07 -9.03
C SER A 8 6.85 -6.43 -8.93
N LEU A 9 7.65 -5.92 -9.87
CA LEU A 9 9.07 -6.20 -9.94
C LEU A 9 9.79 -4.91 -10.32
N LYS A 10 10.80 -4.53 -9.54
CA LYS A 10 11.59 -3.31 -9.75
C LYS A 10 13.07 -3.62 -9.57
N GLN A 11 13.91 -3.23 -10.51
CA GLN A 11 15.36 -3.32 -10.38
C GLN A 11 15.92 -1.96 -9.93
N TYR A 12 16.85 -2.00 -8.98
CA TYR A 12 17.60 -0.82 -8.52
C TYR A 12 18.95 -0.71 -9.24
N PRO A 13 19.55 0.49 -9.31
CA PRO A 13 20.85 0.69 -9.97
C PRO A 13 22.00 -0.17 -9.43
N ASN A 14 21.90 -0.63 -8.18
CA ASN A 14 22.89 -1.53 -7.56
C ASN A 14 22.71 -3.02 -7.96
N GLY A 15 21.83 -3.31 -8.92
CA GLY A 15 21.54 -4.67 -9.40
C GLY A 15 20.52 -5.45 -8.58
N THR A 16 20.10 -4.96 -7.41
CA THR A 16 19.09 -5.66 -6.59
C THR A 16 17.70 -5.55 -7.22
N CYS A 17 16.91 -6.63 -7.10
CA CYS A 17 15.53 -6.68 -7.56
C CYS A 17 14.58 -6.78 -6.36
N MET A 18 13.57 -5.90 -6.32
CA MET A 18 12.47 -5.99 -5.37
C MET A 18 11.29 -6.68 -6.06
N ILE A 19 10.81 -7.76 -5.44
CA ILE A 19 9.68 -8.56 -5.89
C ILE A 19 8.56 -8.41 -4.87
N GLY A 20 7.36 -8.09 -5.34
CA GLY A 20 6.16 -7.91 -4.51
C GLY A 20 4.90 -8.18 -5.32
N GLY A 21 3.77 -7.66 -4.86
CA GLY A 21 2.49 -7.84 -5.57
C GLY A 21 1.32 -8.15 -4.65
N GLY A 22 1.33 -7.74 -3.38
CA GLY A 22 0.18 -7.93 -2.48
C GLY A 22 -0.04 -9.35 -1.97
N TRP A 23 0.98 -10.22 -2.08
CA TRP A 23 0.98 -11.53 -1.41
C TRP A 23 0.89 -11.36 0.10
N GLN A 24 -0.03 -12.09 0.73
CA GLN A 24 -0.32 -11.94 2.16
C GLN A 24 0.71 -12.70 3.01
N GLY A 25 1.15 -12.07 4.10
CA GLY A 25 1.87 -12.74 5.18
C GLY A 25 0.91 -13.36 6.21
N GLN A 26 1.45 -13.76 7.35
CA GLN A 26 0.68 -14.24 8.50
C GLN A 26 0.86 -13.27 9.67
N GLY A 27 -0.20 -13.04 10.43
CA GLY A 27 -0.15 -12.21 11.63
C GLY A 27 -1.42 -11.44 11.88
N GLY A 28 -1.38 -10.59 12.90
CA GLY A 28 -2.51 -9.82 13.37
C GLY A 28 -2.07 -8.50 14.01
N PHE A 29 -2.97 -7.52 13.97
CA PHE A 29 -2.71 -6.21 14.55
C PHE A 29 -2.58 -6.30 16.08
N ASP A 30 -3.46 -7.07 16.73
CA ASP A 30 -3.49 -7.26 18.19
C ASP A 30 -2.21 -7.93 18.73
N THR A 31 -1.68 -8.90 17.98
CA THR A 31 -0.43 -9.59 18.30
C THR A 31 0.80 -8.84 17.81
N ASN A 32 0.62 -7.80 16.99
CA ASN A 32 1.67 -7.07 16.26
C ASN A 32 2.61 -7.98 15.45
N THR A 33 2.17 -9.19 15.10
CA THR A 33 2.95 -10.19 14.37
C THR A 33 2.92 -9.91 12.87
N LYS A 34 4.07 -10.05 12.21
CA LYS A 34 4.26 -9.77 10.77
C LYS A 34 5.18 -10.83 10.18
N GLU A 35 4.65 -12.04 10.05
CA GLU A 35 5.39 -13.19 9.59
C GLU A 35 5.21 -13.42 8.09
N LEU A 36 6.22 -14.04 7.50
CA LEU A 36 6.16 -14.45 6.11
C LEU A 36 5.32 -15.72 6.01
N ASP A 37 4.37 -15.74 5.08
CA ASP A 37 3.85 -17.00 4.59
C ASP A 37 4.86 -17.57 3.56
N TYR A 38 5.55 -18.65 3.93
CA TYR A 38 6.58 -19.23 3.08
C TYR A 38 6.03 -19.79 1.77
N GLN A 39 4.78 -20.27 1.73
CA GLN A 39 4.18 -20.76 0.49
C GLN A 39 3.92 -19.58 -0.44
N ASN A 40 3.35 -18.48 0.05
CA ASN A 40 3.15 -17.28 -0.74
C ASN A 40 4.48 -16.67 -1.22
N LEU A 41 5.51 -16.66 -0.36
CA LEU A 41 6.86 -16.23 -0.75
C LEU A 41 7.41 -17.05 -1.92
N ILE A 42 7.34 -18.39 -1.83
CA ILE A 42 7.83 -19.29 -2.88
C ILE A 42 7.04 -19.08 -4.18
N HIS A 43 5.72 -18.97 -4.11
CA HIS A 43 4.89 -18.70 -5.30
C HIS A 43 5.23 -17.37 -5.96
N ASN A 44 5.42 -16.30 -5.17
CA ASN A 44 5.80 -14.99 -5.69
C ASN A 44 7.15 -15.01 -6.40
N ILE A 45 8.17 -15.66 -5.80
CA ILE A 45 9.50 -15.79 -6.42
C ILE A 45 9.42 -16.62 -7.71
N ARG A 46 8.64 -17.72 -7.72
CA ARG A 46 8.43 -18.53 -8.93
C ARG A 46 7.74 -17.74 -10.04
N LEU A 47 6.76 -16.91 -9.71
CA LEU A 47 6.09 -16.03 -10.66
C LEU A 47 7.06 -14.97 -11.21
N ALA A 48 7.89 -14.37 -10.37
CA ALA A 48 8.92 -13.44 -10.82
C ALA A 48 9.92 -14.11 -11.78
N ALA A 49 10.37 -15.33 -11.46
CA ALA A 49 11.30 -16.11 -12.28
C ALA A 49 10.69 -16.67 -13.57
N SER A 50 9.35 -16.79 -13.67
CA SER A 50 8.70 -17.14 -14.93
C SER A 50 8.64 -15.96 -15.90
N VAL A 51 8.56 -14.72 -15.37
CA VAL A 51 8.58 -13.47 -16.15
C VAL A 51 10.02 -13.04 -16.48
N VAL A 52 10.95 -13.16 -15.53
CA VAL A 52 12.37 -12.81 -15.69
C VAL A 52 13.23 -14.04 -15.36
N PRO A 53 13.53 -14.91 -16.35
CA PRO A 53 14.25 -16.17 -16.16
C PRO A 53 15.58 -16.06 -15.40
N ASP A 54 16.32 -14.97 -15.57
CA ASP A 54 17.64 -14.77 -14.96
C ASP A 54 17.57 -14.67 -13.43
N LEU A 55 16.40 -14.37 -12.86
CA LEU A 55 16.17 -14.38 -11.41
C LEU A 55 16.30 -15.79 -10.80
N ARG A 56 16.34 -16.87 -11.60
CA ARG A 56 16.63 -18.22 -11.09
C ARG A 56 18.07 -18.36 -10.58
N ASN A 57 18.96 -17.45 -10.98
CA ASN A 57 20.40 -17.55 -10.73
C ASN A 57 20.89 -16.52 -9.69
N VAL A 58 19.99 -15.92 -8.91
CA VAL A 58 20.34 -14.90 -7.90
C VAL A 58 19.95 -15.35 -6.49
N ASN A 59 20.62 -14.77 -5.49
CA ASN A 59 20.35 -15.05 -4.09
C ASN A 59 19.21 -14.18 -3.55
N LEU A 60 18.36 -14.77 -2.70
CA LEU A 60 17.41 -14.02 -1.88
C LEU A 60 18.19 -13.33 -0.76
N VAL A 61 18.23 -11.99 -0.79
CA VAL A 61 18.96 -11.20 0.22
C VAL A 61 18.14 -11.01 1.49
N ARG A 62 16.83 -10.72 1.35
CA ARG A 62 15.89 -10.52 2.46
C ARG A 62 14.44 -10.65 2.01
N SER A 63 13.57 -10.91 2.96
CA SER A 63 12.11 -10.92 2.81
C SER A 63 11.45 -10.30 4.04
N TRP A 64 10.31 -9.64 3.86
CA TRP A 64 9.55 -9.06 4.97
C TRP A 64 8.05 -9.05 4.67
N ALA A 65 7.24 -8.96 5.72
CA ALA A 65 5.81 -8.68 5.66
C ALA A 65 5.52 -7.36 6.40
N GLY A 66 4.39 -6.73 6.10
CA GLY A 66 3.98 -5.46 6.69
C GLY A 66 2.47 -5.26 6.63
N PHE A 67 1.97 -4.38 7.50
CA PHE A 67 0.57 -3.97 7.44
C PHE A 67 0.37 -2.90 6.37
N GLU A 68 -0.67 -3.08 5.56
CA GLU A 68 -1.15 -2.05 4.66
C GLU A 68 -2.47 -1.51 5.23
N PRO A 69 -2.62 -0.19 5.44
CA PRO A 69 -3.87 0.37 5.89
C PRO A 69 -4.88 0.37 4.74
N VAL A 70 -5.99 -0.35 4.93
CA VAL A 70 -7.06 -0.50 3.95
C VAL A 70 -8.40 -0.23 4.64
N MET A 71 -9.17 0.72 4.13
CA MET A 71 -10.55 0.94 4.59
C MET A 71 -11.48 -0.15 4.04
N PRO A 72 -12.63 -0.45 4.68
CA PRO A 72 -13.57 -1.47 4.20
C PRO A 72 -14.04 -1.25 2.75
N ASP A 73 -14.19 0.00 2.33
CA ASP A 73 -14.58 0.40 0.97
C ASP A 73 -13.39 0.54 0.00
N ALA A 74 -12.17 0.25 0.47
CA ALA A 74 -10.90 0.42 -0.23
C ALA A 74 -10.59 1.86 -0.68
N LEU A 75 -11.34 2.87 -0.23
CA LEU A 75 -11.05 4.26 -0.49
C LEU A 75 -10.15 4.86 0.61
N PRO A 76 -9.36 5.89 0.29
CA PRO A 76 -8.69 6.70 1.30
C PRO A 76 -9.62 7.24 2.38
N CYS A 77 -9.07 7.49 3.56
CA CYS A 77 -9.74 8.22 4.63
C CYS A 77 -8.96 9.52 4.89
N LEU A 78 -9.52 10.63 4.43
CA LEU A 78 -8.94 11.98 4.46
C LEU A 78 -9.97 13.02 4.92
N GLY A 79 -9.64 13.75 5.98
CA GLY A 79 -10.44 14.89 6.42
C GLY A 79 -10.34 15.17 7.92
N CYS A 80 -11.15 16.12 8.38
CA CYS A 80 -11.30 16.39 9.81
C CYS A 80 -12.11 15.27 10.48
N LEU A 81 -11.72 14.88 11.68
CA LEU A 81 -12.47 13.89 12.46
C LEU A 81 -13.82 14.50 12.90
N PRO A 82 -14.96 13.85 12.64
CA PRO A 82 -16.26 14.35 13.08
C PRO A 82 -16.33 14.55 14.60
N GLY A 83 -16.80 15.73 15.02
CA GLY A 83 -16.88 16.12 16.43
C GLY A 83 -15.58 16.66 17.02
N GLU A 84 -14.44 16.55 16.32
CA GLU A 84 -13.11 16.93 16.82
C GLU A 84 -12.41 17.87 15.81
N PRO A 85 -12.71 19.19 15.83
CA PRO A 85 -12.33 20.13 14.78
C PRO A 85 -10.81 20.36 14.61
N ASN A 86 -9.99 19.85 15.52
CA ASN A 86 -8.53 19.99 15.51
C ASN A 86 -7.80 18.66 15.20
N ILE A 87 -8.54 17.58 14.94
CA ILE A 87 -7.96 16.26 14.62
C ILE A 87 -8.18 15.97 13.14
N TRP A 88 -7.09 15.68 12.43
CA TRP A 88 -7.11 15.40 11.00
C TRP A 88 -6.62 13.98 10.71
N ILE A 89 -7.32 13.28 9.83
CA ILE A 89 -7.03 11.91 9.43
C ILE A 89 -6.51 11.91 7.99
N ALA A 90 -5.44 11.14 7.75
CA ALA A 90 -4.91 10.84 6.42
C ALA A 90 -4.36 9.41 6.41
N THR A 91 -5.19 8.44 6.04
CA THR A 91 -4.85 7.02 6.04
C THR A 91 -5.57 6.26 4.91
N GLY A 92 -5.39 4.94 4.84
CA GLY A 92 -6.09 4.09 3.86
C GLY A 92 -5.54 4.18 2.44
N ALA A 93 -4.22 4.26 2.29
CA ALA A 93 -3.55 4.37 0.99
C ALA A 93 -2.99 3.02 0.52
N ARG A 94 -3.80 2.23 -0.20
CA ARG A 94 -3.25 1.07 -0.94
C ARG A 94 -2.21 1.57 -1.96
N GLY A 95 -0.99 1.08 -1.86
CA GLY A 95 0.13 1.64 -2.64
C GLY A 95 0.55 3.05 -2.17
N GLY A 96 0.61 3.26 -0.85
CA GLY A 96 0.91 4.56 -0.22
C GLY A 96 2.16 5.30 -0.71
N TYR A 97 3.15 4.63 -1.30
CA TYR A 97 4.27 5.32 -1.97
C TYR A 97 3.85 6.18 -3.16
N SER A 98 2.83 5.75 -3.91
CA SER A 98 2.31 6.50 -5.06
C SER A 98 1.26 7.53 -4.63
N LEU A 99 0.37 7.15 -3.71
CA LEU A 99 -0.76 8.00 -3.30
C LEU A 99 -0.42 8.97 -2.17
N GLY A 100 0.60 8.69 -1.36
CA GLY A 100 0.98 9.48 -0.19
C GLY A 100 1.22 10.97 -0.50
N PRO A 101 1.98 11.33 -1.56
CA PRO A 101 2.16 12.74 -1.93
C PRO A 101 0.85 13.43 -2.29
N ALA A 102 -0.06 12.75 -2.99
CA ALA A 102 -1.37 13.30 -3.35
C ALA A 102 -2.24 13.49 -2.10
N GLN A 103 -2.27 12.50 -1.20
CA GLN A 103 -2.99 12.60 0.08
C GLN A 103 -2.43 13.74 0.95
N GLY A 104 -1.11 13.86 1.06
CA GLY A 104 -0.45 14.93 1.80
C GLY A 104 -0.81 16.31 1.28
N LYS A 105 -0.87 16.48 -0.05
CA LYS A 105 -1.35 17.71 -0.67
C LYS A 105 -2.81 17.98 -0.31
N LEU A 106 -3.71 17.02 -0.51
CA LEU A 106 -5.14 17.19 -0.27
C LEU A 106 -5.44 17.52 1.20
N ILE A 107 -4.85 16.80 2.15
CA ILE A 107 -5.07 17.09 3.57
C ILE A 107 -4.53 18.47 3.96
N SER A 108 -3.42 18.91 3.37
CA SER A 108 -2.89 20.27 3.60
C SER A 108 -3.80 21.36 3.04
N GLU A 109 -4.44 21.12 1.90
CA GLU A 109 -5.43 22.04 1.31
C GLU A 109 -6.65 22.16 2.21
N MET A 110 -7.14 21.03 2.74
CA MET A 110 -8.27 21.01 3.69
C MET A 110 -7.93 21.76 5.00
N ILE A 111 -6.77 21.46 5.61
CA ILE A 111 -6.33 22.10 6.86
C ILE A 111 -6.20 23.62 6.72
N LEU A 112 -5.67 24.08 5.58
CA LEU A 112 -5.45 25.50 5.32
C LEU A 112 -6.69 26.22 4.75
N GLY A 113 -7.82 25.53 4.58
CA GLY A 113 -9.03 26.10 3.99
C GLY A 113 -8.84 26.57 2.54
N LYS A 114 -7.96 25.91 1.78
CA LYS A 114 -7.69 26.24 0.38
C LYS A 114 -8.72 25.61 -0.55
N ALA A 115 -8.81 26.14 -1.77
CA ALA A 115 -9.52 25.45 -2.85
C ALA A 115 -8.86 24.08 -3.11
N MET A 116 -9.68 23.04 -3.18
CA MET A 116 -9.22 21.67 -3.39
C MET A 116 -8.69 21.49 -4.82
N SER A 117 -7.54 20.83 -4.95
CA SER A 117 -6.95 20.51 -6.26
C SER A 117 -7.55 19.27 -6.94
N LEU A 118 -8.42 18.54 -6.23
CA LEU A 118 -9.16 17.39 -6.72
C LEU A 118 -10.64 17.55 -6.36
N GLU A 119 -11.52 17.28 -7.31
CA GLU A 119 -12.97 17.26 -7.10
C GLU A 119 -13.43 15.94 -6.45
N GLY A 120 -14.61 15.95 -5.83
CA GLY A 120 -15.22 14.73 -5.30
C GLY A 120 -14.55 14.16 -4.05
N THR A 121 -13.70 14.93 -3.35
CA THR A 121 -12.98 14.47 -2.14
C THR A 121 -13.89 14.17 -0.95
N ALA A 122 -15.17 14.52 -1.02
CA ALA A 122 -16.17 14.21 0.01
C ALA A 122 -16.32 12.68 0.26
N VAL A 123 -16.03 11.85 -0.74
CA VAL A 123 -16.07 10.37 -0.55
C VAL A 123 -14.93 9.85 0.34
N PHE A 124 -13.95 10.68 0.70
CA PHE A 124 -12.87 10.32 1.60
C PHE A 124 -13.14 10.72 3.05
N ASP A 125 -14.29 11.33 3.35
CA ASP A 125 -14.66 11.83 4.69
C ASP A 125 -14.48 10.72 5.75
N PRO A 126 -13.78 10.99 6.88
CA PRO A 126 -13.62 10.04 7.97
C PRO A 126 -14.94 9.61 8.65
N GLY A 127 -16.00 10.41 8.52
CA GLY A 127 -17.34 10.13 9.05
C GLY A 127 -18.27 9.38 8.09
N ARG A 128 -17.79 8.95 6.93
CA ARG A 128 -18.63 8.23 5.96
C ARG A 128 -19.04 6.84 6.47
N ALA A 129 -20.14 6.32 5.92
CA ALA A 129 -20.56 4.93 6.14
C ALA A 129 -19.72 3.95 5.31
N PHE A 130 -19.53 2.74 5.85
CA PHE A 130 -18.80 1.63 5.22
C PHE A 130 -19.72 0.44 4.98
#